data_AF-A0A3E3JY08-F1
#
_entry.id   AF-A0A3E3JY08-F1
#
_cell.length_a   1.000
_cell.length_b   1.000
_cell.length_c   1.000
_cell.angle_alpha   90.00
_cell.angle_beta   90.00
_cell.angle_gamma   90.00
#
_symmetry.space_group_name_H-M   'P 1'
#
loop_
_entity.id
_entity.type
_entity.pdbx_description
1 polymer ?
#
loop_
_entity_poly.entity_id
_entity_poly.type
_entity_poly.pdbx_seq_one_letter_code
_entity_poly.pdbx_strand_id
1 'polypeptide(L)'
;MRIVKEIYMTDQEVKQVYNSARWQQVRDRILIRDRHECQDCIQRLRTAAEKEERLFGEDAKIRRATQVHHIKELKENPELAFDEENLISLCTQCHNIRHGRQPKRFVKKKEPVTEEKW
;
A
#
# COMPACT_ATOMS: atom_id res chain seq x y z
N MET A 1 15.57 -3.50 -37.42
CA MET A 1 14.58 -3.98 -36.44
C MET A 1 15.28 -4.11 -35.08
N ARG A 2 15.10 -3.13 -34.18
CA ARG A 2 15.57 -3.27 -32.79
C ARG A 2 14.57 -4.17 -32.07
N ILE A 3 15.03 -5.32 -31.63
CA ILE A 3 14.33 -6.13 -30.63
C ILE A 3 14.27 -5.25 -29.38
N VAL A 4 13.11 -4.68 -29.08
CA VAL A 4 12.83 -4.11 -27.76
C VAL A 4 12.83 -5.31 -26.81
N LYS A 5 13.97 -5.54 -26.17
CA LYS A 5 14.11 -6.54 -25.10
C LYS A 5 13.03 -6.21 -24.09
N GLU A 6 12.11 -7.13 -23.82
CA GLU A 6 11.07 -6.95 -22.81
C GLU A 6 11.74 -6.60 -21.48
N ILE A 7 11.61 -5.33 -21.06
CA ILE A 7 12.16 -4.78 -19.81
C ILE A 7 11.17 -5.10 -18.67
N TYR A 8 10.69 -6.34 -18.61
CA TYR A 8 9.70 -6.75 -17.62
C TYR A 8 10.17 -8.03 -16.94
N MET A 9 10.19 -8.05 -15.62
CA MET A 9 10.51 -9.26 -14.86
C MET A 9 9.39 -10.30 -15.03
N THR A 10 9.77 -11.56 -15.08
CA THR A 10 8.84 -12.68 -14.93
C THR A 10 8.37 -12.82 -13.47
N ASP A 11 7.25 -13.49 -13.26
CA ASP A 11 6.73 -13.75 -11.91
C ASP A 11 7.70 -14.62 -11.08
N GLN A 12 8.52 -15.44 -11.74
CA GLN A 12 9.55 -16.24 -11.09
C GLN A 12 10.69 -15.35 -10.57
N GLU A 13 11.17 -14.41 -11.36
CA GLU A 13 12.22 -13.47 -10.95
C GLU A 13 11.72 -12.53 -9.85
N VAL A 14 10.47 -12.07 -9.94
CA VAL A 14 9.82 -11.28 -8.87
C VAL A 14 9.83 -12.05 -7.55
N LYS A 15 9.45 -13.34 -7.57
CA LYS A 15 9.51 -14.20 -6.38
C LYS A 15 10.94 -14.35 -5.84
N GLN A 16 11.94 -14.45 -6.71
CA GLN A 16 13.34 -14.52 -6.29
C GLN A 16 13.78 -13.27 -5.54
N VAL A 17 13.37 -12.07 -5.99
CA VAL A 17 13.62 -10.82 -5.26
C VAL A 17 13.01 -10.90 -3.86
N TYR A 18 11.71 -11.20 -3.74
CA TYR A 18 11.03 -11.27 -2.45
C TYR A 18 11.59 -12.34 -1.51
N ASN A 19 12.09 -13.46 -2.04
CA ASN A 19 12.69 -14.53 -1.25
C ASN A 19 14.17 -14.27 -0.89
N SER A 20 14.82 -13.30 -1.54
CA SER A 20 16.23 -13.02 -1.33
C SER A 20 16.52 -12.48 0.08
N ALA A 21 17.67 -12.84 0.64
CA ALA A 21 18.15 -12.27 1.90
C ALA A 21 18.35 -10.75 1.80
N ARG A 22 18.77 -10.27 0.63
CA ARG A 22 18.91 -8.84 0.35
C ARG A 22 17.58 -8.10 0.53
N TRP A 23 16.48 -8.65 0.01
CA TRP A 23 15.16 -8.05 0.21
C TRP A 23 14.76 -8.03 1.68
N GLN A 24 14.98 -9.11 2.43
CA GLN A 24 14.66 -9.15 3.86
C GLN A 24 15.40 -8.06 4.64
N GLN A 25 16.70 -7.89 4.38
CA GLN A 25 17.52 -6.83 4.99
C GLN A 25 17.06 -5.42 4.62
N VAL A 26 16.75 -5.18 3.33
CA VAL A 26 16.23 -3.88 2.87
C VAL A 26 14.87 -3.62 3.53
N ARG A 27 13.97 -4.59 3.51
CA ARG A 27 12.64 -4.50 4.11
C ARG A 27 12.72 -4.09 5.58
N ASP A 28 13.58 -4.74 6.35
CA ASP A 28 13.72 -4.43 7.78
C ASP A 28 14.31 -3.03 8.00
N ARG A 29 15.28 -2.61 7.19
CA ARG A 29 15.81 -1.23 7.22
C ARG A 29 14.73 -0.20 6.93
N ILE A 30 13.88 -0.43 5.94
CA ILE A 30 12.79 0.48 5.57
C ILE A 30 11.74 0.57 6.69
N LEU A 31 11.37 -0.57 7.30
CA LEU A 31 10.45 -0.58 8.45
C LEU A 31 11.04 0.14 9.66
N ILE A 32 12.34 -0.01 9.93
CA ILE A 32 13.03 0.70 11.02
C ILE A 32 13.12 2.20 10.73
N ARG A 33 13.50 2.60 9.51
CA ARG A 33 13.53 4.00 9.04
C ARG A 33 12.20 4.69 9.31
N ASP A 34 11.12 4.02 8.95
CA ASP A 34 9.76 4.53 9.07
C ASP A 34 9.16 4.30 10.47
N ARG A 35 9.95 3.86 11.45
CA ARG A 35 9.54 3.55 12.83
C ARG A 35 8.35 2.60 12.93
N HIS A 36 8.21 1.71 11.94
CA HIS A 36 7.05 0.84 11.77
C HIS A 36 5.72 1.60 11.72
N GLU A 37 5.70 2.83 11.24
CA GLU A 37 4.51 3.65 11.03
C GLU A 37 4.13 3.65 9.55
N CYS A 38 2.84 3.47 9.27
CA CYS A 38 2.32 3.50 7.90
C CYS A 38 2.39 4.92 7.35
N GLN A 39 3.21 5.11 6.31
CA GLN A 39 3.45 6.41 5.69
C GLN A 39 2.19 6.99 5.03
N ASP A 40 1.33 6.14 4.45
CA ASP A 40 0.04 6.58 3.90
C ASP A 40 -0.94 7.03 4.98
N CYS A 41 -0.90 6.44 6.18
CA CYS A 41 -1.73 6.92 7.28
C CYS A 41 -1.27 8.30 7.77
N ILE A 42 0.04 8.52 7.85
CA ILE A 42 0.61 9.84 8.18
C ILE A 42 0.20 10.87 7.13
N GLN A 43 0.39 10.56 5.83
CA GLN A 43 0.03 11.47 4.75
C GLN A 43 -1.45 11.83 4.76
N ARG A 44 -2.32 10.83 4.96
CA ARG A 44 -3.77 11.01 5.03
C ARG A 44 -4.19 11.93 6.18
N LEU A 45 -3.55 11.82 7.34
CA LEU A 45 -3.80 12.71 8.48
C LEU A 45 -3.29 14.12 8.22
N ARG A 46 -2.12 14.28 7.60
CA ARG A 46 -1.60 15.60 7.18
C ARG A 46 -2.56 16.30 6.21
N THR A 47 -2.98 15.59 5.17
CA THR A 47 -3.92 16.14 4.18
C THR A 47 -5.29 16.49 4.79
N ALA A 48 -5.79 15.71 5.76
CA ALA A 48 -7.02 16.05 6.45
C ALA A 48 -6.86 17.31 7.31
N ALA A 49 -5.73 17.46 8.02
CA ALA A 49 -5.43 18.67 8.78
C ALA A 49 -5.32 19.91 7.88
N GLU A 50 -4.65 19.81 6.72
CA GLU A 50 -4.57 20.88 5.71
C GLU A 50 -5.94 21.31 5.18
N LYS A 51 -6.90 20.37 5.11
CA LYS A 51 -8.28 20.62 4.66
C LYS A 51 -9.25 20.95 5.78
N GLU A 52 -8.77 21.05 7.02
CA GLU A 52 -9.60 21.20 8.23
C GLU A 52 -10.69 20.10 8.34
N GLU A 53 -10.40 18.92 7.79
CA GLU A 53 -11.29 17.77 7.79
C GLU A 53 -11.04 16.90 9.03
N ARG A 54 -12.11 16.57 9.76
CA ARG A 54 -12.04 15.65 10.89
C ARG A 54 -12.22 14.20 10.43
N LEU A 55 -11.20 13.38 10.64
CA LEU A 55 -11.27 11.93 10.45
C LEU A 55 -11.75 11.21 11.71
N PHE A 56 -12.32 10.02 11.56
CA PHE A 56 -12.89 9.23 12.65
C PHE A 56 -12.45 7.75 12.59
N GLY A 57 -12.54 7.06 13.73
CA GLY A 57 -12.31 5.62 13.82
C GLY A 57 -10.89 5.21 13.39
N GLU A 58 -10.79 4.17 12.55
CA GLU A 58 -9.50 3.71 12.00
C GLU A 58 -8.84 4.73 11.09
N ASP A 59 -9.63 5.60 10.47
CA ASP A 59 -9.13 6.70 9.67
C ASP A 59 -8.54 7.83 10.56
N ALA A 60 -8.80 7.88 11.86
CA ALA A 60 -8.14 8.85 12.72
C ALA A 60 -6.75 8.41 13.24
N LYS A 61 -6.26 7.22 12.84
CA LYS A 61 -5.09 6.58 13.47
C LYS A 61 -3.92 6.40 12.48
N ILE A 62 -2.71 6.51 13.02
CA ILE A 62 -1.52 5.95 12.39
C ILE A 62 -1.46 4.46 12.73
N ARG A 63 -1.49 3.61 11.71
CA ARG A 63 -1.45 2.16 11.88
C ARG A 63 -0.03 1.65 11.72
N ARG A 64 0.27 0.56 12.42
CA ARG A 64 1.57 -0.12 12.30
C ARG A 64 1.80 -0.58 10.86
N ALA A 65 2.95 -0.24 10.31
CA ALA A 65 3.44 -0.79 9.06
C ALA A 65 3.94 -2.22 9.27
N THR A 66 3.45 -3.13 8.41
CA THR A 66 3.81 -4.55 8.42
C THR A 66 4.35 -5.00 7.06
N GLN A 67 4.18 -4.17 6.04
CA GLN A 67 4.57 -4.44 4.67
C GLN A 67 5.41 -3.28 4.13
N VAL A 68 6.29 -3.59 3.18
CA VAL A 68 7.02 -2.60 2.38
C VAL A 68 6.53 -2.74 0.95
N HIS A 69 6.15 -1.63 0.34
CA HIS A 69 5.59 -1.55 -1.00
C HIS A 69 6.57 -0.87 -1.95
N HIS A 70 6.68 -1.39 -3.17
CA HIS A 70 7.35 -0.70 -4.27
C HIS A 70 6.44 0.39 -4.83
N ILE A 71 6.86 1.66 -4.78
CA ILE A 71 6.08 2.80 -5.29
C ILE A 71 5.91 2.71 -6.80
N LYS A 72 7.00 2.41 -7.51
CA LYS A 72 7.01 1.96 -8.90
C LYS A 72 7.11 0.45 -8.91
N GLU A 73 6.20 -0.20 -9.62
CA GLU A 73 6.06 -1.66 -9.63
C GLU A 73 7.37 -2.36 -10.00
N LEU A 74 7.74 -3.35 -9.19
CA LEU A 74 8.98 -4.14 -9.34
C LEU A 74 9.07 -4.82 -10.70
N LYS A 75 7.92 -5.27 -11.23
CA LYS A 75 7.86 -6.00 -12.51
C LYS A 75 8.32 -5.15 -13.67
N GLU A 76 8.03 -3.85 -13.63
CA GLU A 76 8.32 -2.89 -14.70
C GLU A 76 9.61 -2.11 -14.46
N ASN A 77 10.09 -2.09 -13.20
CA ASN A 77 11.27 -1.33 -12.78
C ASN A 77 12.22 -2.23 -11.94
N PRO A 78 12.76 -3.33 -12.51
CA PRO A 78 13.65 -4.25 -11.80
C PRO A 78 14.87 -3.58 -11.17
N GLU A 79 15.38 -2.50 -11.78
CA GLU A 79 16.52 -1.73 -11.30
C GLU A 79 16.24 -1.03 -9.96
N LEU A 80 14.97 -0.76 -9.66
CA LEU A 80 14.51 -0.12 -8.43
C LEU A 80 14.10 -1.11 -7.33
N ALA A 81 14.40 -2.41 -7.51
CA ALA A 81 13.97 -3.46 -6.59
C ALA A 81 14.39 -3.25 -5.13
N PHE A 82 15.55 -2.62 -4.93
CA PHE A 82 16.16 -2.39 -3.63
C PHE A 82 16.45 -0.90 -3.36
N ASP A 83 15.93 -0.01 -4.22
CA ASP A 83 16.07 1.42 -4.05
C ASP A 83 15.18 1.89 -2.90
N GLU A 84 15.78 2.43 -1.84
CA GLU A 84 15.06 2.84 -0.64
C GLU A 84 14.07 3.99 -0.89
N GLU A 85 14.30 4.81 -1.92
CA GLU A 85 13.38 5.88 -2.33
C GLU A 85 12.16 5.34 -3.05
N ASN A 86 12.27 4.15 -3.66
CA ASN A 86 11.16 3.45 -4.28
C ASN A 86 10.38 2.56 -3.29
N LEU A 87 10.75 2.56 -2.01
CA LEU A 87 10.17 1.68 -0.98
C LEU A 87 9.48 2.47 0.13
N ILE A 88 8.24 2.07 0.43
CA ILE A 88 7.40 2.73 1.43
C ILE A 88 6.80 1.73 2.43
N SER A 89 6.91 2.03 3.72
CA SER A 89 6.30 1.21 4.78
C SER A 89 4.81 1.47 4.90
N LEU A 90 4.00 0.41 4.77
CA LEU A 90 2.54 0.48 4.80
C LEU A 90 1.92 -0.53 5.76
N CYS A 91 0.78 -0.16 6.33
CA CYS A 91 -0.13 -1.12 6.95
C CYS A 91 -0.83 -1.97 5.88
N THR A 92 -1.34 -3.14 6.26
CA THR A 92 -2.03 -4.06 5.34
C THR A 92 -3.15 -3.39 4.54
N GLN A 93 -3.93 -2.50 5.16
CA GLN A 93 -5.04 -1.84 4.46
C GLN A 93 -4.52 -0.85 3.40
N CYS A 94 -3.58 0.02 3.74
CA CYS A 94 -3.01 0.97 2.76
C CYS A 94 -2.26 0.24 1.64
N HIS A 95 -1.52 -0.82 1.97
CA HIS A 95 -0.89 -1.67 0.97
C HIS A 95 -1.90 -2.25 -0.02
N ASN A 96 -3.03 -2.79 0.46
CA ASN A 96 -4.08 -3.29 -0.41
C ASN A 96 -4.72 -2.19 -1.26
N ILE A 97 -4.92 -0.99 -0.72
CA ILE A 97 -5.43 0.17 -1.48
C ILE A 97 -4.49 0.53 -2.64
N ARG A 98 -3.17 0.54 -2.41
CA ARG A 98 -2.17 0.77 -3.48
C ARG A 98 -2.28 -0.27 -4.61
N HIS A 99 -2.57 -1.52 -4.26
CA HIS A 99 -2.85 -2.60 -5.23
C HIS A 99 -4.26 -2.55 -5.84
N GLY A 100 -5.07 -1.52 -5.58
CA GLY A 100 -6.46 -1.42 -6.04
C GLY A 100 -7.43 -2.41 -5.35
N ARG A 101 -6.97 -3.11 -4.31
CA ARG A 101 -7.73 -4.11 -3.54
C ARG A 101 -8.47 -3.42 -2.40
N GLN A 102 -9.51 -2.67 -2.73
CA GLN A 102 -10.38 -2.07 -1.73
C GLN A 102 -11.19 -3.17 -1.02
N PRO A 103 -11.20 -3.24 0.34
CA PRO A 103 -12.12 -4.13 1.02
C PRO A 103 -13.54 -3.70 0.69
N LYS A 104 -14.37 -4.63 0.18
CA LYS A 104 -15.80 -4.36 -0.03
C LYS A 104 -16.41 -3.96 1.32
N ARG A 105 -16.81 -2.69 1.47
CA ARG A 105 -17.64 -2.29 2.60
C ARG A 105 -18.95 -3.05 2.46
N PHE A 106 -19.23 -3.97 3.39
CA PHE A 106 -20.56 -4.55 3.50
C PHE A 106 -21.52 -3.44 3.92
N VAL A 107 -22.21 -2.87 2.94
CA VAL A 107 -23.32 -1.95 3.20
C VAL A 107 -24.50 -2.82 3.63
N LYS A 108 -24.82 -2.85 4.93
CA LYS A 108 -26.13 -3.34 5.37
C LYS A 108 -27.18 -2.46 4.68
N LYS A 109 -27.98 -3.03 3.78
CA LYS A 109 -29.18 -2.36 3.27
C LYS A 109 -30.03 -2.03 4.50
N LYS A 110 -30.32 -0.75 4.72
CA LYS A 110 -31.30 -0.36 5.74
C LYS A 110 -32.66 -0.82 5.23
N GLU A 111 -33.38 -1.62 6.02
CA GLU A 111 -34.79 -1.87 5.73
C GLU A 111 -35.53 -0.52 5.80
N PRO A 112 -36.39 -0.22 4.81
CA PRO A 112 -37.21 0.98 4.87
C PRO A 112 -38.06 0.93 6.14
N VAL A 113 -38.05 2.02 6.91
CA VAL A 113 -38.70 2.12 8.24
C VAL A 113 -40.22 2.04 8.12
N THR A 114 -40.77 2.31 6.94
CA THR A 114 -42.21 2.26 6.68
C THR A 114 -42.49 1.52 5.38
N GLU A 115 -43.34 0.51 5.48
CA GLU A 115 -44.01 -0.10 4.33
C GLU A 115 -45.18 0.83 3.97
N GLU A 116 -44.96 1.81 3.08
CA GLU A 116 -46.06 2.64 2.58
C GLU A 116 -47.02 1.76 1.78
N LYS A 117 -48.14 1.38 2.41
CA LYS A 117 -49.28 0.73 1.78
C LYS A 117 -50.25 1.83 1.37
N TRP A 118 -50.33 2.09 0.07
CA TRP A 118 -51.37 2.92 -0.55
C TRP A 118 -52.66 2.11 -0.71
#